data_AF-A0A3Q2HAU2-F1
#
_entry.id   AF-A0A3Q2HAU2-F1
#
_cell.length_a   1.000
_cell.length_b   1.000
_cell.length_c   1.000
_cell.angle_alpha   90.00
_cell.angle_beta   90.00
_cell.angle_gamma   90.00
#
_symmetry.space_group_name_H-M   'P 1'
#
loop_
_entity.id
_entity.type
_entity.pdbx_description
1 polymer ?
#
loop_
_entity_poly.entity_id
_entity_poly.type
_entity_poly.pdbx_seq_one_letter_code
_entity_poly.pdbx_strand_id
1 'polypeptide(L)'
;MPLPDSMFCAQQIHIPPELPDILKQFTKAAIRTQPADVLQWSAGYFSALARGDPLPVKDRIEMPVATQKTDTGLTQGLLKVLHKQCGHKQYVDLADLEQKWKNLCLPVEKFRALLQLDPCGKNMEWMKFLALGCSMLGGSLNSAMKNLCEILTTDPEGGPARIPFETFSYVYRYLSGLDSEIPAADTESYLASLKENISWPARMRMLLLPPLRLLRKRVFC
;
A
#
# COMPACT_ATOMS: atom_id res chain seq x y z
N MET A 1 -24.76 -13.85 52.96
CA MET A 1 -23.74 -12.83 53.29
C MET A 1 -23.85 -11.71 52.27
N PRO A 2 -23.85 -10.44 52.67
CA PRO A 2 -23.64 -9.34 51.70
C PRO A 2 -22.22 -9.47 51.11
N LEU A 3 -22.07 -9.09 49.84
CA LEU A 3 -20.77 -9.06 49.17
C LEU A 3 -19.87 -8.03 49.88
N PRO A 4 -18.57 -8.30 50.07
CA PRO A 4 -17.67 -7.34 50.70
C PRO A 4 -17.63 -6.06 49.87
N ASP A 5 -17.78 -4.91 50.54
CA ASP A 5 -17.57 -3.59 49.95
C ASP A 5 -16.21 -3.56 49.28
N SER A 6 -16.16 -3.22 47.99
CA SER A 6 -14.89 -3.05 47.29
C SER A 6 -14.09 -1.97 48.00
N MET A 7 -12.95 -2.34 48.59
CA MET A 7 -12.04 -1.47 49.35
C MET A 7 -11.46 -0.28 48.55
N PHE A 8 -11.80 -0.16 47.27
CA PHE A 8 -11.33 0.87 46.36
C PHE A 8 -12.45 1.87 46.07
N CYS A 9 -12.29 3.11 46.52
CA CYS A 9 -13.17 4.21 46.11
C CYS A 9 -12.76 4.71 44.72
N ALA A 10 -13.73 5.00 43.85
CA ALA A 10 -13.49 5.54 42.50
C ALA A 10 -12.61 6.83 42.51
N GLN A 11 -12.64 7.58 43.61
CA GLN A 11 -11.82 8.79 43.83
C GLN A 11 -10.32 8.52 43.96
N GLN A 12 -9.91 7.29 44.27
CA GLN A 12 -8.50 6.89 44.38
C GLN A 12 -7.88 6.55 43.01
N ILE A 13 -8.72 6.30 41.99
CA ILE A 13 -8.29 5.93 40.65
C ILE A 13 -8.33 7.19 39.79
N HIS A 14 -7.17 7.85 39.64
CA HIS A 14 -7.05 9.00 38.75
C HIS A 14 -6.91 8.54 37.30
N ILE A 15 -7.99 8.65 36.53
CA ILE A 15 -8.00 8.35 35.08
C ILE A 15 -7.64 9.63 34.32
N PRO A 16 -6.54 9.65 33.54
CA PRO A 16 -6.22 10.80 32.70
C PRO A 16 -7.37 11.11 31.71
N PRO A 17 -7.77 12.38 31.53
CA PRO A 17 -8.92 12.75 30.71
C PRO A 17 -8.73 12.42 29.22
N GLU A 18 -7.49 12.24 28.74
CA GLU A 18 -7.16 11.88 27.37
C GLU A 18 -7.30 10.38 27.09
N LEU A 19 -7.19 9.54 28.13
CA LEU A 19 -7.15 8.08 27.99
C LEU A 19 -8.37 7.51 27.25
N PRO A 20 -9.63 7.92 27.55
CA PRO A 20 -10.79 7.43 26.83
C PRO A 20 -10.75 7.70 25.33
N ASP A 21 -10.26 8.88 24.92
CA ASP A 21 -10.17 9.22 23.50
C ASP A 21 -9.06 8.45 22.79
N ILE A 22 -7.90 8.28 23.43
CA ILE A 22 -6.80 7.44 22.92
C ILE A 22 -7.30 6.01 22.67
N LEU A 23 -7.98 5.40 23.64
CA LEU A 23 -8.52 4.03 23.50
C LEU A 23 -9.56 3.95 22.38
N LYS A 24 -10.42 4.97 22.26
CA LYS A 24 -11.42 5.06 21.19
C LYS A 24 -10.78 5.17 19.80
N GLN A 25 -9.77 6.02 19.64
CA GLN A 25 -9.04 6.19 18.38
C GLN A 25 -8.29 4.91 18.00
N PHE A 26 -7.59 4.29 18.96
CA PHE A 26 -6.92 3.01 18.79
C PHE A 26 -7.89 1.91 18.34
N THR A 27 -9.03 1.77 19.03
CA THR A 27 -10.03 0.75 18.71
C THR A 27 -10.60 0.96 17.30
N LYS A 28 -10.92 2.21 16.92
CA LYS A 28 -11.36 2.54 15.55
C LYS A 28 -10.31 2.19 14.51
N ALA A 29 -9.04 2.46 14.80
CA ALA A 29 -7.93 2.16 13.91
C ALA A 29 -7.71 0.65 13.72
N ALA A 30 -7.80 -0.14 14.79
CA ALA A 30 -7.75 -1.59 14.75
C ALA A 30 -8.89 -2.17 13.91
N ILE A 31 -10.13 -1.69 14.15
CA ILE A 31 -11.31 -2.12 13.38
C ILE A 31 -11.14 -1.82 11.89
N ARG A 32 -10.60 -0.66 11.52
CA ARG A 32 -10.35 -0.31 10.10
C ARG A 32 -9.27 -1.18 9.46
N THR A 33 -8.20 -1.43 10.20
CA THR A 33 -6.99 -2.07 9.66
C THR A 33 -7.11 -3.58 9.58
N GLN A 34 -7.90 -4.19 10.47
CA GLN A 34 -8.05 -5.66 10.58
C GLN A 34 -6.67 -6.36 10.62
N PRO A 35 -5.77 -5.99 11.56
CA PRO A 35 -4.43 -6.57 11.60
C PRO A 35 -4.51 -8.07 11.96
N ALA A 36 -3.66 -8.88 11.33
CA ALA A 36 -3.56 -10.30 11.62
C ALA A 36 -3.03 -10.56 13.04
N ASP A 37 -2.12 -9.71 13.51
CA ASP A 37 -1.58 -9.71 14.88
C ASP A 37 -1.84 -8.35 15.53
N VAL A 38 -2.85 -8.30 16.41
CA VAL A 38 -3.24 -7.07 17.12
C VAL A 38 -2.10 -6.58 18.01
N LEU A 39 -1.32 -7.46 18.64
CA LEU A 39 -0.29 -7.05 19.60
C LEU A 39 0.88 -6.40 18.87
N GLN A 40 1.40 -7.04 17.82
CA GLN A 40 2.46 -6.48 16.99
C GLN A 40 2.03 -5.16 16.34
N TRP A 41 0.83 -5.13 15.77
CA TRP A 41 0.28 -3.90 15.19
C TRP A 41 0.13 -2.78 16.23
N SER A 42 -0.30 -3.10 17.46
CA SER A 42 -0.44 -2.12 18.55
C SER A 42 0.90 -1.50 18.93
N ALA A 43 1.96 -2.30 19.01
CA ALA A 43 3.30 -1.80 19.26
C ALA A 43 3.74 -0.80 18.17
N GLY A 44 3.48 -1.14 16.89
CA GLY A 44 3.72 -0.24 15.77
C GLY A 44 2.87 1.03 15.81
N TYR A 45 1.58 0.93 16.15
CA TYR A 45 0.64 2.04 16.25
C TYR A 45 1.08 3.05 17.32
N PHE A 46 1.32 2.60 18.55
CA PHE A 46 1.72 3.50 19.64
C PHE A 46 3.13 4.05 19.45
N SER A 47 4.04 3.29 18.83
CA SER A 47 5.38 3.80 18.47
C SER A 47 5.29 4.93 17.44
N ALA A 48 4.43 4.79 16.42
CA ALA A 48 4.20 5.84 15.43
C ALA A 48 3.54 7.06 16.07
N LEU A 49 2.51 6.84 16.92
CA LEU A 49 1.80 7.91 17.63
C LEU A 49 2.75 8.73 18.52
N ALA A 50 3.62 8.06 19.28
CA ALA A 50 4.58 8.72 20.16
C ALA A 50 5.63 9.55 19.39
N ARG A 51 5.95 9.17 18.14
CA ARG A 51 6.91 9.88 17.27
C ARG A 51 6.27 10.98 16.42
N GLY A 52 4.94 11.05 16.38
CA GLY A 52 4.21 11.93 15.45
C GLY A 52 4.24 11.46 13.99
N ASP A 53 4.59 10.19 13.76
CA ASP A 53 4.61 9.59 12.42
C ASP A 53 3.20 9.28 11.92
N PRO A 54 2.97 9.22 10.60
CA PRO A 54 1.71 8.74 10.05
C PRO A 54 1.40 7.32 10.53
N LEU A 55 0.21 7.15 11.11
CA LEU A 55 -0.18 5.90 11.77
C LEU A 55 -0.37 4.75 10.76
N PRO A 56 -0.05 3.49 11.12
CA PRO A 56 -0.23 2.32 10.26
C PRO A 56 -1.70 1.89 10.18
N VAL A 57 -2.57 2.78 9.70
CA VAL A 57 -4.04 2.65 9.77
C VAL A 57 -4.65 2.77 8.39
N LYS A 58 -5.46 1.80 8.00
CA LYS A 58 -6.26 1.90 6.76
C LYS A 58 -7.32 3.00 6.91
N ASP A 59 -7.56 3.75 5.83
CA ASP A 59 -8.63 4.76 5.81
C ASP A 59 -10.02 4.13 5.99
N ARG A 60 -10.21 2.94 5.41
CA ARG A 60 -11.46 2.19 5.42
C ARG A 60 -11.17 0.69 5.53
N ILE A 61 -12.16 -0.06 6.04
CA ILE A 61 -12.16 -1.52 5.99
C ILE A 61 -12.25 -1.94 4.52
N GLU A 62 -11.27 -2.72 4.07
CA GLU A 62 -11.34 -3.42 2.79
C GLU A 62 -12.06 -4.75 3.03
N MET A 63 -13.12 -5.02 2.26
CA MET A 63 -13.69 -6.37 2.26
C MET A 63 -12.70 -7.30 1.54
N PRO A 64 -12.33 -8.44 2.13
CA PRO A 64 -11.54 -9.43 1.42
C PRO A 64 -12.33 -9.86 0.19
N VAL A 65 -11.88 -9.45 -1.00
CA VAL A 65 -12.51 -9.87 -2.25
C VAL A 65 -12.24 -11.37 -2.36
N ALA A 66 -13.30 -12.18 -2.35
CA ALA A 66 -13.24 -13.66 -2.35
C ALA A 66 -12.46 -14.28 -3.52
N THR A 67 -11.98 -13.48 -4.46
CA THR A 67 -11.19 -13.88 -5.63
C THR A 67 -9.68 -13.65 -5.48
N GLN A 68 -9.21 -12.91 -4.48
CA GLN A 68 -7.77 -12.73 -4.22
C GLN A 68 -7.24 -13.91 -3.40
N LYS A 69 -6.97 -15.02 -4.08
CA LYS A 69 -6.19 -16.16 -3.56
C LYS A 69 -4.68 -15.81 -3.52
N THR A 70 -4.31 -14.64 -3.02
CA THR A 70 -2.91 -14.26 -2.85
C THR A 70 -2.52 -14.55 -1.41
N ASP A 71 -1.73 -15.60 -1.23
CA ASP A 71 -1.11 -16.04 0.04
C ASP A 71 -0.06 -15.04 0.58
N THR A 72 -0.22 -13.75 0.26
CA THR A 72 0.74 -12.70 0.59
C THR A 72 0.31 -11.87 1.81
N GLY A 73 -0.99 -11.85 2.14
CA GLY A 73 -1.55 -10.96 3.16
C GLY A 73 -1.48 -9.47 2.80
N LEU A 74 -0.82 -9.12 1.68
CA LEU A 74 -0.69 -7.76 1.18
C LEU A 74 -2.00 -7.35 0.50
N THR A 75 -2.49 -6.17 0.86
CA THR A 75 -3.64 -5.56 0.21
C THR A 75 -3.28 -4.18 -0.32
N GLN A 76 -4.07 -3.69 -1.27
CA GLN A 76 -3.92 -2.34 -1.81
C GLN A 76 -3.95 -1.27 -0.72
N GLY A 77 -4.84 -1.41 0.26
CA GLY A 77 -4.94 -0.52 1.41
C GLY A 77 -3.70 -0.52 2.28
N LEU A 78 -3.02 -1.67 2.46
CA LEU A 78 -1.74 -1.71 3.18
C LEU A 78 -0.63 -1.00 2.40
N LEU A 79 -0.57 -1.14 1.07
CA LEU A 79 0.35 -0.35 0.24
C LEU A 79 0.04 1.15 0.30
N LYS A 80 -1.25 1.53 0.33
CA LYS A 80 -1.68 2.93 0.50
C LYS A 80 -1.25 3.48 1.85
N VAL A 81 -1.30 2.67 2.92
CA VAL A 81 -0.76 3.03 4.25
C VAL A 81 0.75 3.26 4.19
N LEU A 82 1.50 2.35 3.56
CA LEU A 82 2.95 2.55 3.37
C LEU A 82 3.24 3.80 2.53
N HIS A 83 2.45 4.07 1.50
CA HIS A 83 2.58 5.29 0.69
C HIS A 83 2.34 6.56 1.51
N LYS A 84 1.41 6.56 2.46
CA LYS A 84 1.26 7.70 3.38
C LYS A 84 2.46 7.87 4.31
N GLN A 85 3.06 6.77 4.74
CA GLN A 85 4.21 6.78 5.65
C GLN A 85 5.53 7.15 4.97
N CYS A 86 5.71 6.77 3.70
CA CYS A 86 6.99 6.86 3.00
C CYS A 86 6.95 7.71 1.74
N GLY A 87 5.77 8.07 1.22
CA GLY A 87 5.58 8.72 -0.08
C GLY A 87 6.17 10.12 -0.20
N HIS A 88 6.46 10.78 0.92
CA HIS A 88 7.18 12.06 0.95
C HIS A 88 8.69 11.91 0.75
N LYS A 89 9.23 10.68 0.84
CA LYS A 89 10.67 10.39 0.67
C LYS A 89 10.92 9.83 -0.72
N GLN A 90 11.94 10.36 -1.40
CA GLN A 90 12.39 9.78 -2.67
C GLN A 90 13.08 8.44 -2.45
N TYR A 91 13.90 8.35 -1.40
CA TYR A 91 14.61 7.14 -1.00
C TYR A 91 14.26 6.76 0.43
N VAL A 92 14.11 5.47 0.68
CA VAL A 92 13.81 4.89 1.99
C VAL A 92 14.89 3.90 2.38
N ASP A 93 15.29 3.93 3.65
CA ASP A 93 16.19 2.93 4.23
C ASP A 93 15.46 1.60 4.37
N LEU A 94 16.14 0.51 4.01
CA LEU A 94 15.53 -0.83 3.99
C LEU A 94 15.17 -1.33 5.40
N ALA A 95 15.93 -0.97 6.43
CA ALA A 95 15.62 -1.38 7.80
C ALA A 95 14.38 -0.65 8.32
N ASP A 96 14.28 0.66 8.04
CA ASP A 96 13.08 1.44 8.36
C ASP A 96 11.85 0.90 7.65
N LEU A 97 11.99 0.54 6.37
CA LEU A 97 10.92 0.01 5.56
C LEU A 97 10.49 -1.39 6.02
N GLU A 98 11.44 -2.27 6.38
CA GLU A 98 11.17 -3.60 6.94
C GLU A 98 10.40 -3.48 8.26
N GLN A 99 10.75 -2.52 9.11
CA GLN A 99 10.02 -2.26 10.35
C GLN A 99 8.59 -1.80 10.08
N LYS A 100 8.38 -0.88 9.13
CA LYS A 100 7.03 -0.45 8.73
C LYS A 100 6.21 -1.60 8.13
N TRP A 101 6.84 -2.47 7.35
CA TRP A 101 6.24 -3.69 6.80
C TRP A 101 5.77 -4.64 7.92
N LYS A 102 6.64 -4.89 8.91
CA LYS A 102 6.30 -5.71 10.10
C LYS A 102 5.19 -5.07 10.93
N ASN A 103 5.19 -3.76 11.12
CA ASN A 103 4.12 -3.06 11.84
C ASN A 103 2.74 -3.24 11.20
N LEU A 104 2.69 -3.55 9.90
CA LEU A 104 1.47 -3.91 9.17
C LEU A 104 1.15 -5.41 9.22
N CYS A 105 1.89 -6.20 10.00
CA CYS A 105 1.77 -7.65 10.15
C CYS A 105 1.97 -8.42 8.83
N LEU A 106 2.78 -7.87 7.93
CA LEU A 106 3.08 -8.51 6.66
C LEU A 106 4.27 -9.49 6.80
N PRO A 107 4.24 -10.65 6.13
CA PRO A 107 5.34 -11.62 6.20
C PRO A 107 6.65 -11.06 5.67
N VAL A 108 7.75 -11.26 6.40
CA VAL A 108 9.08 -10.72 6.06
C VAL A 108 9.65 -11.40 4.81
N GLU A 109 9.24 -12.64 4.55
CA GLU A 109 9.62 -13.41 3.38
C GLU A 109 9.14 -12.71 2.10
N LYS A 110 7.95 -12.12 2.13
CA LYS A 110 7.40 -11.36 1.00
C LYS A 110 8.14 -10.05 0.80
N PHE A 111 8.56 -9.39 1.88
CA PHE A 111 9.44 -8.23 1.80
C PHE A 111 10.79 -8.59 1.15
N ARG A 112 11.40 -9.70 1.57
CA ARG A 112 12.66 -10.20 0.97
C ARG A 112 12.49 -10.57 -0.50
N ALA A 113 11.37 -11.19 -0.86
CA ALA A 113 11.06 -11.52 -2.25
C ALA A 113 10.97 -10.27 -3.13
N LEU A 114 10.39 -9.16 -2.64
CA LEU A 114 10.40 -7.88 -3.35
C LEU A 114 11.83 -7.37 -3.59
N LEU A 115 12.69 -7.43 -2.56
CA LEU A 115 14.07 -6.96 -2.67
C LEU A 115 14.94 -7.84 -3.58
N GLN A 116 14.56 -9.09 -3.81
CA GLN A 116 15.24 -9.96 -4.78
C GLN A 116 14.97 -9.55 -6.23
N LEU A 117 13.83 -8.90 -6.51
CA LEU A 117 13.48 -8.45 -7.86
C LEU A 117 14.31 -7.24 -8.30
N ASP A 118 14.67 -6.38 -7.36
CA ASP A 118 15.57 -5.23 -7.60
C ASP A 118 16.63 -5.18 -6.49
N PRO A 119 17.78 -5.83 -6.69
CA PRO A 119 18.88 -5.84 -5.73
C PRO A 119 19.42 -4.42 -5.50
N CYS A 120 18.90 -3.76 -4.47
CA CYS A 120 19.34 -2.44 -4.04
C CYS A 120 20.28 -2.54 -2.83
N GLY A 121 21.05 -1.47 -2.59
CA GLY A 121 22.00 -1.39 -1.48
C GLY A 121 21.30 -1.21 -0.13
N LYS A 122 21.63 -0.12 0.58
CA LYS A 122 20.98 0.20 1.87
C LYS A 122 19.66 0.95 1.73
N ASN A 123 19.49 1.66 0.61
CA ASN A 123 18.35 2.50 0.32
C ASN A 123 17.70 2.06 -0.99
N MET A 124 16.37 2.16 -1.03
CA MET A 124 15.59 1.90 -2.22
C MET A 124 14.76 3.13 -2.58
N GLU A 125 14.61 3.38 -3.88
CA GLU A 125 13.70 4.43 -4.33
C GLU A 125 12.25 4.03 -4.03
N TRP A 126 11.50 4.91 -3.37
CA TRP A 126 10.15 4.60 -2.89
C TRP A 126 9.20 4.21 -4.02
N MET A 127 9.27 4.91 -5.16
CA MET A 127 8.41 4.64 -6.32
C MET A 127 8.64 3.25 -6.90
N LYS A 128 9.89 2.78 -6.92
CA LYS A 128 10.24 1.42 -7.36
C LYS A 128 9.70 0.38 -6.39
N PHE A 129 9.86 0.60 -5.08
CA PHE A 129 9.32 -0.30 -4.07
C PHE A 129 7.80 -0.41 -4.16
N LEU A 130 7.11 0.73 -4.30
CA LEU A 130 5.67 0.77 -4.45
C LEU A 130 5.22 0.02 -5.72
N ALA A 131 5.95 0.19 -6.83
CA ALA A 131 5.68 -0.51 -8.08
C ALA A 131 5.78 -2.04 -7.93
N LEU A 132 6.85 -2.52 -7.27
CA LEU A 132 7.01 -3.96 -6.97
C LEU A 132 5.90 -4.46 -6.02
N GLY A 133 5.52 -3.67 -5.01
CA GLY A 133 4.38 -4.00 -4.16
C GLY A 133 3.08 -4.16 -4.96
N CYS A 134 2.83 -3.27 -5.91
CA CYS A 134 1.69 -3.35 -6.80
C CYS A 134 1.72 -4.57 -7.72
N SER A 135 2.90 -5.02 -8.16
CA SER A 135 3.03 -6.24 -8.99
C SER A 135 2.75 -7.52 -8.18
N MET A 136 3.02 -7.53 -6.88
CA MET A 136 2.61 -8.65 -6.01
C MET A 136 1.09 -8.77 -5.83
N LEU A 137 0.35 -7.66 -5.90
CA LEU A 137 -1.11 -7.66 -5.79
C LEU A 137 -1.79 -8.17 -7.07
N GLY A 138 -1.21 -7.83 -8.22
CA GLY A 138 -1.77 -8.13 -9.52
C GLY A 138 -0.79 -8.90 -10.37
N GLY A 139 -1.09 -10.16 -10.70
CA GLY A 139 -0.21 -11.04 -11.48
C GLY A 139 0.05 -10.65 -12.95
N SER A 140 -0.16 -9.38 -13.31
CA SER A 140 0.15 -8.77 -14.61
C SER A 140 0.55 -7.30 -14.46
N LEU A 141 1.34 -6.80 -15.41
CA LEU A 141 1.73 -5.38 -15.48
C LEU A 141 0.54 -4.43 -15.44
N ASN A 142 -0.54 -4.74 -16.16
CA ASN A 142 -1.75 -3.91 -16.19
C ASN A 142 -2.44 -3.79 -14.82
N SER A 143 -2.56 -4.91 -14.10
CA SER A 143 -3.09 -4.89 -12.74
C SER A 143 -2.18 -4.15 -11.77
N ALA A 144 -0.86 -4.27 -11.92
CA ALA A 144 0.10 -3.51 -11.11
C ALA A 144 -0.07 -2.00 -11.31
N MET A 145 -0.13 -1.56 -12.58
CA MET A 145 -0.33 -0.16 -12.92
C MET A 145 -1.69 0.38 -12.45
N LYS A 146 -2.75 -0.43 -12.54
CA LYS A 146 -4.07 -0.05 -12.01
C LYS A 146 -4.01 0.20 -10.50
N ASN A 147 -3.44 -0.73 -9.73
CA ASN A 147 -3.25 -0.58 -8.28
C ASN A 147 -2.43 0.67 -7.96
N LEU A 148 -1.34 0.90 -8.71
CA LEU A 148 -0.49 2.07 -8.56
C LEU A 148 -1.26 3.38 -8.76
N CYS A 149 -2.02 3.51 -9.85
CA CYS A 149 -2.82 4.70 -10.14
C CYS A 149 -3.82 4.97 -9.00
N GLU A 150 -4.52 3.92 -8.53
CA GLU A 150 -5.49 4.04 -7.44
C GLU A 150 -4.84 4.41 -6.08
N ILE A 151 -3.56 4.07 -5.87
CA ILE A 151 -2.80 4.46 -4.67
C ILE A 151 -2.29 5.92 -4.77
N LEU A 152 -1.79 6.33 -5.93
CA LEU A 152 -1.15 7.63 -6.14
C LEU A 152 -2.13 8.76 -6.48
N THR A 153 -3.34 8.43 -6.92
CA THR A 153 -4.30 9.44 -7.38
C THR A 153 -4.76 10.36 -6.24
N THR A 154 -5.02 11.62 -6.60
CA THR A 154 -5.70 12.60 -5.74
C THR A 154 -7.21 12.62 -6.00
N ASP A 155 -7.70 11.84 -6.96
CA ASP A 155 -9.13 11.75 -7.26
C ASP A 155 -9.89 11.15 -6.06
N PRO A 156 -11.19 11.48 -5.90
CA PRO A 156 -12.02 10.82 -4.91
C PRO A 156 -12.09 9.31 -5.17
N GLU A 157 -12.27 8.52 -4.11
CA GLU A 157 -12.36 7.06 -4.24
C GLU A 157 -13.52 6.65 -5.17
N GLY A 158 -13.24 5.69 -6.07
CA GLY A 158 -14.16 5.30 -7.16
C GLY A 158 -14.11 6.23 -8.38
N GLY A 159 -13.30 7.28 -8.32
CA GLY A 159 -12.98 8.14 -9.45
C GLY A 159 -12.04 7.49 -10.48
N PRO A 160 -11.65 8.24 -11.52
CA PRO A 160 -10.88 7.72 -12.65
C PRO A 160 -9.40 7.43 -12.33
N ALA A 161 -8.96 7.65 -11.09
CA ALA A 161 -7.60 7.40 -10.60
C ALA A 161 -6.49 8.03 -11.48
N ARG A 162 -6.65 9.32 -11.80
CA ARG A 162 -5.71 10.06 -12.65
C ARG A 162 -4.39 10.30 -11.92
N ILE A 163 -3.30 10.12 -12.66
CA ILE A 163 -1.93 10.44 -12.23
C ILE A 163 -1.17 11.13 -13.37
N PRO A 164 -0.08 11.87 -13.08
CA PRO A 164 0.76 12.46 -14.12
C PRO A 164 1.34 11.40 -15.06
N PHE A 165 1.35 11.70 -16.36
CA PHE A 165 1.89 10.78 -17.38
C PHE A 165 3.36 10.45 -17.13
N GLU A 166 4.17 11.42 -16.70
CA GLU A 166 5.58 11.20 -16.40
C GLU A 166 5.77 10.13 -15.33
N THR A 167 4.98 10.19 -14.24
CA THR A 167 4.97 9.18 -13.17
C THR A 167 4.53 7.81 -13.69
N PHE A 168 3.46 7.77 -14.50
CA PHE A 168 2.98 6.53 -15.10
C PHE A 168 4.06 5.89 -15.99
N SER A 169 4.65 6.68 -16.89
CA SER A 169 5.63 6.21 -17.86
C SER A 169 6.92 5.72 -17.19
N TYR A 170 7.35 6.41 -16.14
CA TYR A 170 8.50 6.02 -15.33
C TYR A 170 8.31 4.63 -14.71
N VAL A 171 7.17 4.43 -14.02
CA VAL A 171 6.90 3.15 -13.35
C VAL A 171 6.62 2.03 -14.36
N TYR A 172 5.92 2.34 -15.46
CA TYR A 172 5.65 1.36 -16.51
C TYR A 172 6.96 0.82 -17.11
N ARG A 173 7.90 1.71 -17.47
CA ARG A 173 9.23 1.31 -17.97
C ARG A 173 10.01 0.48 -16.97
N TYR A 174 9.95 0.88 -15.70
CA TYR A 174 10.63 0.16 -14.64
C TYR A 174 10.10 -1.28 -14.50
N LEU A 175 8.77 -1.45 -14.43
CA LEU A 175 8.17 -2.78 -14.28
C LEU A 175 8.32 -3.64 -15.54
N SER A 176 8.18 -3.07 -16.73
CA SER A 176 8.38 -3.82 -17.97
C SER A 176 9.84 -4.21 -18.18
N GLY A 177 10.79 -3.40 -17.73
CA GLY A 177 12.22 -3.72 -17.77
C GLY A 177 12.63 -4.88 -16.85
N LEU A 178 11.82 -5.20 -15.83
CA LEU A 178 12.00 -6.38 -14.98
C LEU A 178 11.38 -7.64 -15.58
N ASP A 179 10.51 -7.49 -16.59
CA ASP A 179 9.85 -8.60 -17.25
C ASP A 179 10.58 -8.93 -18.57
N SER A 180 11.30 -10.06 -18.58
CA SER A 180 12.06 -10.51 -19.75
C SER A 180 11.20 -10.82 -20.97
N GLU A 181 9.88 -10.99 -20.80
CA GLU A 181 8.94 -11.26 -21.89
C GLU A 181 8.51 -9.99 -22.63
N ILE A 182 8.78 -8.80 -22.09
CA ILE A 182 8.34 -7.53 -22.68
C ILE A 182 9.53 -6.80 -23.31
N PRO A 183 9.62 -6.75 -24.65
CA PRO A 183 10.64 -5.96 -25.33
C PRO A 183 10.55 -4.47 -24.98
N ALA A 184 11.70 -3.81 -24.86
CA ALA A 184 11.76 -2.37 -24.66
C ALA A 184 11.06 -1.59 -25.81
N ALA A 185 11.12 -2.12 -27.04
CA ALA A 185 10.44 -1.53 -28.19
C ALA A 185 8.91 -1.51 -28.02
N ASP A 186 8.32 -2.59 -27.48
CA ASP A 186 6.88 -2.68 -27.24
C ASP A 186 6.45 -1.73 -26.12
N THR A 187 7.29 -1.61 -25.08
CA THR A 187 7.11 -0.65 -23.99
C THR A 187 7.04 0.79 -24.52
N GLU A 188 8.03 1.20 -25.32
CA GLU A 188 8.08 2.56 -25.85
C GLU A 188 6.96 2.83 -26.87
N SER A 189 6.62 1.84 -27.71
CA SER A 189 5.50 1.95 -28.66
C SER A 189 4.16 2.15 -27.93
N TYR A 190 3.93 1.42 -26.84
CA TYR A 190 2.75 1.59 -26.00
C TYR A 190 2.70 2.97 -25.35
N LEU A 191 3.82 3.43 -24.77
CA LEU A 191 3.90 4.74 -24.12
C LEU A 191 3.75 5.89 -25.12
N ALA A 192 4.31 5.77 -26.32
CA ALA A 192 4.14 6.74 -27.39
C ALA A 192 2.67 6.85 -27.82
N SER A 193 2.04 5.70 -28.08
CA SER A 193 0.60 5.62 -28.41
C SER A 193 -0.26 6.24 -27.30
N LEU A 194 0.07 5.98 -26.03
CA LEU A 194 -0.66 6.55 -24.89
C LEU A 194 -0.47 8.07 -24.81
N LYS A 195 0.76 8.57 -25.00
CA LYS A 195 1.07 10.01 -24.99
C LYS A 195 0.33 10.76 -26.09
N GLU A 196 0.31 10.20 -27.30
CA GLU A 196 -0.47 10.76 -28.41
C GLU A 196 -1.94 10.85 -28.06
N ASN A 197 -2.53 9.78 -27.52
CA ASN A 197 -3.93 9.76 -27.09
C ASN A 197 -4.28 10.80 -26.02
N ILE A 198 -3.33 11.14 -25.14
CA ILE A 198 -3.51 12.17 -24.09
C ILE A 198 -3.33 13.59 -24.65
N SER A 199 -2.51 13.76 -25.70
CA SER A 199 -2.24 15.07 -26.32
C SER A 199 -3.39 15.63 -27.16
N TRP A 200 -4.37 14.79 -27.53
CA TRP A 200 -5.59 15.24 -28.21
C TRP A 200 -6.53 15.98 -27.24
N PRO A 201 -7.18 17.10 -27.65
CA PRO A 201 -7.96 17.95 -26.75
C PRO A 201 -9.13 17.20 -26.08
N ALA A 202 -8.93 16.91 -24.80
CA ALA A 202 -9.77 16.71 -23.60
C ALA A 202 -11.31 16.52 -23.65
N ARG A 203 -12.01 16.43 -24.79
CA ARG A 203 -13.47 16.22 -24.82
C ARG A 203 -13.90 14.76 -24.98
N MET A 204 -12.99 13.84 -25.23
CA MET A 204 -13.36 12.44 -25.44
C MET A 204 -12.18 11.53 -25.12
N ARG A 205 -12.09 11.06 -23.87
CA ARG A 205 -11.62 9.72 -23.49
C ARG A 205 -11.46 9.63 -21.97
N MET A 206 -12.39 8.90 -21.35
CA MET A 206 -12.10 8.20 -20.10
C MET A 206 -10.93 7.25 -20.37
N LEU A 207 -9.91 7.28 -19.52
CA LEU A 207 -8.90 6.22 -19.45
C LEU A 207 -9.58 4.93 -18.93
N LEU A 208 -10.37 4.29 -19.78
CA LEU A 208 -10.60 2.86 -19.67
C LEU A 208 -9.41 2.22 -20.37
N LEU A 209 -8.54 1.54 -19.61
CA LEU A 209 -7.53 0.66 -20.19
C LEU A 209 -8.19 -0.20 -21.27
N PRO A 210 -7.77 -0.12 -22.55
CA PRO A 210 -8.29 -1.05 -23.55
C PRO A 210 -7.89 -2.49 -23.17
N PRO A 211 -8.70 -3.50 -23.53
CA PRO A 211 -8.37 -4.89 -23.27
C PRO A 211 -7.21 -5.30 -24.19
N LEU A 212 -5.99 -5.19 -23.69
CA LEU A 212 -4.82 -5.79 -24.31
C LEU A 212 -4.95 -7.31 -24.18
N ARG A 213 -5.03 -7.96 -25.33
CA ARG A 213 -5.33 -9.38 -25.51
C ARG A 213 -4.40 -10.25 -24.67
N LEU A 214 -5.02 -11.24 -24.01
CA LEU A 214 -4.45 -12.51 -23.52
C LEU A 214 -2.92 -12.66 -23.65
N LEU A 215 -2.17 -12.24 -22.65
CA LEU A 215 -0.93 -12.93 -22.28
C LEU A 215 -1.21 -13.72 -21.00
N ARG A 216 -1.39 -15.03 -21.23
CA ARG A 216 -1.67 -16.03 -20.22
C ARG A 216 -0.46 -16.21 -19.31
N LYS A 217 -0.72 -16.03 -18.02
CA LYS A 217 -0.35 -16.89 -16.88
C LYS A 217 1.14 -17.28 -16.73
N ARG A 218 1.68 -16.69 -15.64
CA ARG A 218 2.74 -17.15 -14.72
C ARG A 218 4.12 -16.55 -14.95
N VAL A 219 4.41 -15.52 -14.17
CA VAL A 219 5.79 -15.20 -13.76
C VAL A 219 5.89 -14.92 -12.25
N PHE A 220 4.81 -14.50 -11.59
CA PHE A 220 4.84 -14.19 -10.14
C PHE A 220 3.99 -15.18 -9.32
N CYS A 221 4.55 -16.35 -9.02
CA CYS A 221 4.13 -17.20 -7.91
C CYS A 221 5.34 -17.47 -7.02
#